data_AF-W8E3P2-F1
#
_entry.id   AF-W8E3P2-F1
#
_cell.length_a   1.000
_cell.length_b   1.000
_cell.length_c   1.000
_cell.angle_alpha   90.00
_cell.angle_beta   90.00
_cell.angle_gamma   90.00
#
_symmetry.space_group_name_H-M   'P 1'
#
loop_
_entity.id
_entity.type
_entity.pdbx_description
1 polymer ?
#
loop_
_entity_poly.entity_id
_entity_poly.type
_entity_poly.pdbx_seq_one_letter_code
_entity_poly.pdbx_strand_id
1 'polypeptide(L)'
;NLDLDGLERLERFVSGLRAGTVVVSHDREFLARTTTKVLELDLAQGQINLYGGGYEAYLEERETARRHARDDYEEYADKKAALRDRAQMQRGWMDKGVKNARRKAANDNDKIGRKFRSEASEKQAAKARQTQRMIERLDVVDSPRKEWELRMEIATAPRSGAVVATLRDAEVRRGDFVLGPVSLQVDWADRVAVTGANGAGKSTLLGALLGRVPVDAGQASLGSGVLIGEVDQARKLFHG
;
A
#
# COMPACT_ATOMS: atom_id res chain seq x y z
N ASN A 1 14.82 -19.54 0.83
CA ASN A 1 13.79 -19.87 -0.17
C ASN A 1 13.58 -21.36 -0.17
N LEU A 2 12.41 -21.80 0.30
CA LEU A 2 11.95 -23.15 0.05
C LEU A 2 11.36 -23.19 -1.36
N ASP A 3 11.50 -24.33 -2.04
CA ASP A 3 10.73 -24.60 -3.26
C ASP A 3 9.29 -25.00 -2.88
N LEU A 4 8.46 -25.27 -3.89
CA LEU A 4 7.05 -25.61 -3.70
C LEU A 4 6.87 -26.88 -2.84
N ASP A 5 7.68 -27.92 -3.06
CA ASP A 5 7.64 -29.15 -2.24
C ASP A 5 8.05 -28.87 -0.79
N GLY A 6 9.10 -28.06 -0.58
CA GLY A 6 9.50 -27.62 0.76
C GLY A 6 8.41 -26.86 1.49
N LEU A 7 7.67 -25.98 0.79
CA LEU A 7 6.55 -25.26 1.35
C LEU A 7 5.40 -26.20 1.74
N GLU A 8 5.03 -27.14 0.86
CA GLU A 8 3.97 -28.11 1.13
C GLU A 8 4.31 -29.03 2.33
N ARG A 9 5.58 -29.46 2.46
CA ARG A 9 6.04 -30.23 3.62
C ARG A 9 5.95 -29.41 4.91
N LEU A 10 6.31 -28.13 4.87
CA LEU A 10 6.22 -27.24 6.01
C LEU A 10 4.75 -27.01 6.42
N GLU A 11 3.85 -26.79 5.46
CA GLU A 11 2.41 -26.67 5.70
C GLU A 11 1.85 -27.91 6.38
N ARG A 12 2.18 -29.11 5.88
CA ARG A 12 1.78 -30.39 6.50
C ARG A 12 2.36 -30.57 7.90
N PHE A 13 3.62 -30.18 8.10
CA PHE A 13 4.24 -30.23 9.40
C PHE A 13 3.48 -29.36 10.40
N VAL A 14 3.26 -28.07 10.07
CA VAL A 14 2.61 -27.11 10.98
C VAL A 14 1.16 -27.50 11.26
N SER A 15 0.39 -27.86 10.23
CA SER A 15 -1.02 -28.27 10.38
C SER A 15 -1.18 -29.60 11.15
N GLY A 16 -0.16 -30.47 11.13
CA GLY A 16 -0.15 -31.72 11.88
C GLY A 16 0.22 -31.59 13.36
N LEU A 17 0.74 -30.44 13.81
CA LEU A 17 1.16 -30.24 15.20
C LEU A 17 -0.05 -30.22 16.15
N ARG A 18 -0.01 -31.07 17.18
CA ARG A 18 -0.95 -31.03 18.31
C ARG A 18 -0.37 -30.21 19.47
N ALA A 19 0.17 -29.03 19.17
CA ALA A 19 0.79 -28.13 20.14
C ALA A 19 0.53 -26.66 19.75
N GLY A 20 0.56 -25.77 20.75
CA GLY A 20 0.55 -24.32 20.49
C GLY A 20 1.80 -23.93 19.70
N THR A 21 1.61 -23.29 18.55
CA THR A 21 2.69 -22.92 17.63
C THR A 21 2.55 -21.46 17.24
N VAL A 22 3.68 -20.73 17.24
CA VAL A 22 3.77 -19.36 16.73
C VAL A 22 4.61 -19.38 15.47
N VAL A 23 4.09 -18.83 14.39
CA VAL A 23 4.80 -18.74 13.10
C VAL A 23 4.86 -17.29 12.65
N VAL A 24 6.04 -16.86 12.19
CA VAL A 24 6.26 -15.55 11.59
C VAL A 24 6.60 -15.77 10.12
N SER A 25 5.78 -15.22 9.22
CA SER A 25 5.96 -15.35 7.78
C SER A 25 5.46 -14.10 7.06
N HIS A 26 6.00 -13.83 5.88
CA HIS A 26 5.46 -12.85 4.93
C HIS A 26 4.65 -13.52 3.82
N ASP A 27 4.61 -14.85 3.77
CA ASP A 27 3.83 -15.62 2.82
C ASP A 27 2.37 -15.68 3.26
N ARG A 28 1.51 -14.97 2.54
CA ARG A 28 0.08 -14.84 2.85
C ARG A 28 -0.67 -16.15 2.65
N GLU A 29 -0.32 -16.95 1.66
CA GLU A 29 -1.02 -18.22 1.40
C GLU A 29 -0.69 -19.24 2.48
N PHE A 30 0.59 -19.31 2.86
CA PHE A 30 1.03 -20.17 3.96
C PHE A 30 0.30 -19.80 5.27
N LEU A 31 0.21 -18.49 5.59
CA LEU A 31 -0.49 -18.04 6.78
C LEU A 31 -1.99 -18.36 6.73
N ALA A 32 -2.64 -18.17 5.58
CA ALA A 32 -4.05 -18.52 5.37
C ALA A 32 -4.31 -20.00 5.58
N ARG A 33 -3.41 -20.87 5.12
CA ARG A 33 -3.58 -22.33 5.23
C ARG A 33 -3.23 -22.90 6.61
N THR A 34 -2.39 -22.23 7.41
CA THR A 34 -1.81 -22.84 8.63
C THR A 34 -2.19 -22.15 9.95
N THR A 35 -2.65 -20.90 9.92
CA THR A 35 -2.88 -20.12 11.15
C THR A 35 -4.36 -20.07 11.54
N THR A 36 -4.62 -20.13 12.85
CA THR A 36 -5.98 -20.03 13.43
C THR A 36 -6.23 -18.68 14.10
N LYS A 37 -5.17 -17.92 14.39
CA LYS A 37 -5.19 -16.58 14.98
C LYS A 37 -4.04 -15.76 14.40
N VAL A 38 -4.23 -14.45 14.32
CA VAL A 38 -3.20 -13.49 13.88
C VAL A 38 -2.94 -12.52 15.01
N LEU A 39 -1.68 -12.41 15.42
CA LEU A 39 -1.21 -11.35 16.31
C LEU A 39 -0.57 -10.25 15.46
N GLU A 40 -1.27 -9.13 15.30
CA GLU A 40 -0.77 -7.97 14.57
C GLU A 40 0.04 -7.08 15.52
N LEU A 41 1.25 -6.71 15.08
CA LEU A 41 2.09 -5.72 15.73
C LEU A 41 1.94 -4.39 14.96
N ASP A 42 1.01 -3.54 15.39
CA ASP A 42 0.89 -2.20 14.85
C ASP A 42 1.88 -1.27 15.57
N LEU A 43 3.14 -1.31 15.11
CA LEU A 43 4.20 -0.41 15.59
C LEU A 43 3.87 1.07 15.38
N ALA A 44 2.98 1.36 14.42
CA ALA A 44 2.63 2.70 14.02
C ALA A 44 1.69 3.35 15.05
N GLN A 45 0.76 2.57 15.61
CA GLN A 45 -0.12 2.95 16.72
C GLN A 45 0.41 2.54 18.10
N GLY A 46 1.49 1.75 18.14
CA GLY A 46 2.02 1.18 19.38
C GLY A 46 1.09 0.13 19.99
N GLN A 47 0.29 -0.55 19.16
CA GLN A 47 -0.73 -1.49 19.59
C GLN A 47 -0.36 -2.93 19.21
N ILE A 48 -0.90 -3.88 19.97
CA ILE A 48 -0.80 -5.30 19.70
C ILE A 48 -2.23 -5.86 19.70
N ASN A 49 -2.68 -6.32 18.54
CA ASN A 49 -4.06 -6.77 18.33
C ASN A 49 -4.07 -8.27 18.03
N LEU A 50 -4.99 -9.02 18.66
CA LEU A 50 -5.15 -10.45 18.43
C LEU A 50 -6.48 -10.73 17.74
N TYR A 51 -6.41 -11.28 16.54
CA TYR A 51 -7.54 -11.63 15.71
C TYR A 51 -7.75 -13.15 15.69
N GLY A 52 -8.99 -13.59 15.84
CA GLY A 52 -9.38 -15.00 15.70
C GLY A 52 -9.87 -15.32 14.29
N GLY A 53 -9.99 -16.60 13.96
CA GLY A 53 -10.58 -17.04 12.68
C GLY A 53 -9.58 -17.18 11.53
N GLY A 54 -8.28 -17.14 11.81
CA GLY A 54 -7.22 -17.30 10.82
C GLY A 54 -6.88 -16.01 10.06
N TYR A 55 -6.04 -16.15 9.04
CA TYR A 55 -5.48 -15.00 8.33
C TYR A 55 -6.49 -14.28 7.42
N GLU A 56 -7.43 -14.99 6.81
CA GLU A 56 -8.45 -14.39 5.93
C GLU A 56 -9.42 -13.51 6.72
N ALA A 57 -9.96 -14.03 7.82
CA ALA A 57 -10.84 -13.25 8.72
C ALA A 57 -10.14 -11.99 9.25
N TYR A 58 -8.85 -12.10 9.59
CA TYR A 58 -8.04 -10.93 9.96
C TYR A 58 -7.99 -9.86 8.87
N LEU A 59 -7.82 -10.24 7.59
CA LEU A 59 -7.80 -9.28 6.49
C LEU A 59 -9.15 -8.58 6.33
N GLU A 60 -10.25 -9.32 6.42
CA GLU A 60 -11.61 -8.76 6.34
C GLU A 60 -11.91 -7.79 7.49
N GLU A 61 -11.53 -8.17 8.72
CA GLU A 61 -11.72 -7.35 9.91
C GLU A 61 -10.88 -6.07 9.81
N ARG A 62 -9.63 -6.18 9.37
CA ARG A 62 -8.74 -5.03 9.16
C ARG A 62 -9.26 -4.09 8.08
N GLU A 63 -9.78 -4.63 6.97
CA GLU A 63 -10.39 -3.81 5.91
C GLU A 63 -11.67 -3.10 6.41
N THR A 64 -12.49 -3.80 7.18
CA THR A 64 -13.72 -3.25 7.77
C THR A 64 -13.39 -2.14 8.77
N ALA A 65 -12.45 -2.36 9.69
CA ALA A 65 -11.98 -1.35 10.62
C ALA A 65 -11.42 -0.12 9.88
N ARG A 66 -10.65 -0.33 8.81
CA ARG A 66 -10.12 0.75 7.97
C ARG A 66 -11.23 1.56 7.30
N ARG A 67 -12.25 0.90 6.76
CA ARG A 67 -13.41 1.56 6.14
C ARG A 67 -14.15 2.41 7.16
N HIS A 68 -14.47 1.85 8.32
CA HIS A 68 -15.15 2.59 9.39
C HIS A 68 -14.34 3.80 9.86
N ALA A 69 -13.04 3.64 10.12
CA ALA A 69 -12.18 4.76 10.51
C ALA A 69 -12.11 5.86 9.43
N ARG A 70 -12.23 5.50 8.15
CA ARG A 70 -12.31 6.45 7.05
C ARG A 70 -13.64 7.17 7.00
N ASP A 71 -14.74 6.44 7.10
CA ASP A 71 -16.10 7.02 7.09
C ASP A 71 -16.28 7.98 8.27
N ASP A 72 -15.83 7.60 9.48
CA ASP A 72 -15.87 8.43 10.68
C ASP A 72 -15.05 9.72 10.50
N TYR A 73 -13.87 9.62 9.90
CA TYR A 73 -13.03 10.78 9.62
C TYR A 73 -13.62 11.69 8.53
N GLU A 74 -14.19 11.12 7.46
CA GLU A 74 -14.87 11.88 6.41
C GLU A 74 -16.08 12.64 6.99
N GLU A 75 -16.91 11.98 7.82
CA GLU A 75 -18.03 12.62 8.50
C GLU A 75 -17.57 13.75 9.43
N TYR A 76 -16.52 13.52 10.22
CA TYR A 76 -15.91 14.56 11.06
C TYR A 76 -15.37 15.73 10.22
N ALA A 77 -14.65 15.45 9.14
CA ALA A 77 -14.06 16.46 8.27
C ALA A 77 -15.13 17.33 7.63
N ASP A 78 -16.21 16.73 7.13
CA ASP A 78 -17.35 17.43 6.52
C ASP A 78 -18.09 18.30 7.53
N LYS A 79 -18.40 17.76 8.73
CA LYS A 79 -19.01 18.53 9.83
C LYS A 79 -18.14 19.74 10.19
N LYS A 80 -16.83 19.53 10.32
CA LYS A 80 -15.87 20.58 10.66
C LYS A 80 -15.78 21.64 9.57
N ALA A 81 -15.76 21.24 8.30
CA ALA A 81 -15.75 22.15 7.15
C ALA A 81 -17.02 23.00 7.12
N ALA A 82 -18.20 22.38 7.24
CA ALA A 82 -19.48 23.09 7.24
C ALA A 82 -19.60 24.11 8.39
N LEU A 83 -19.11 23.77 9.58
CA LEU A 83 -19.08 24.70 10.71
C LEU A 83 -18.11 25.86 10.49
N ARG A 84 -16.93 25.60 9.89
CA ARG A 84 -15.95 26.64 9.53
C ARG A 84 -16.50 27.59 8.48
N ASP A 85 -17.12 27.08 7.43
CA ASP A 85 -17.75 27.90 6.38
C ASP A 85 -18.86 28.77 6.96
N ARG A 86 -19.70 28.20 7.83
CA ARG A 86 -20.73 28.95 8.56
C ARG A 86 -20.12 30.06 9.42
N ALA A 87 -19.05 29.76 10.17
CA ALA A 87 -18.37 30.76 11.00
C ALA A 87 -17.76 31.88 10.14
N GLN A 88 -17.18 31.55 8.99
CA GLN A 88 -16.62 32.53 8.05
C GLN A 88 -17.71 33.42 7.44
N MET A 89 -18.83 32.85 7.00
CA MET A 89 -19.98 33.61 6.51
C MET A 89 -20.54 34.55 7.59
N GLN A 90 -20.69 34.06 8.83
CA GLN A 90 -21.17 34.87 9.95
C GLN A 90 -20.23 36.04 10.26
N ARG A 91 -18.90 35.83 10.25
CA ARG A 91 -17.91 36.92 10.40
C ARG A 91 -18.02 37.93 9.26
N GLY A 92 -18.12 37.47 8.01
CA GLY A 92 -18.28 38.35 6.85
C GLY A 92 -19.55 39.20 6.90
N TRP A 93 -20.67 38.65 7.38
CA TRP A 93 -21.90 39.42 7.61
C TRP A 93 -21.78 40.40 8.77
N MET A 94 -21.09 40.04 9.86
CA MET A 94 -20.80 40.97 10.96
C MET A 94 -19.99 42.16 10.47
N ASP A 95 -18.93 41.95 9.70
CA ASP A 95 -18.09 43.04 9.17
C ASP A 95 -18.87 43.99 8.26
N LYS A 96 -19.69 43.44 7.36
CA LYS A 96 -20.58 44.23 6.50
C LYS A 96 -21.65 44.97 7.31
N GLY A 97 -22.21 44.31 8.33
CA GLY A 97 -23.20 44.88 9.24
C GLY A 97 -22.65 46.06 10.03
N VAL A 98 -21.45 45.92 10.61
CA VAL A 98 -20.75 46.99 11.35
C VAL A 98 -20.42 48.17 10.43
N LYS A 99 -19.90 47.92 9.21
CA LYS A 99 -19.62 48.98 8.23
C LYS A 99 -20.88 49.75 7.84
N ASN A 100 -21.98 49.05 7.55
CA ASN A 100 -23.25 49.68 7.20
C ASN A 100 -23.88 50.43 8.39
N ALA A 101 -23.80 49.88 9.60
CA ALA A 101 -24.29 50.53 10.81
C ALA A 101 -23.52 51.82 11.10
N ARG A 102 -22.18 51.80 10.99
CA ARG A 102 -21.33 53.00 11.11
C ARG A 102 -21.69 54.07 10.07
N ARG A 103 -21.85 53.68 8.80
CA ARG A 103 -22.24 54.60 7.72
C ARG A 103 -23.59 55.25 7.97
N LYS A 104 -24.61 54.50 8.41
CA LYS A 104 -25.95 55.03 8.67
C LYS A 104 -26.05 55.84 9.95
N ALA A 105 -25.32 55.45 11.00
CA ALA A 105 -25.29 56.18 12.27
C ALA A 105 -24.71 57.60 12.15
N ALA A 106 -23.89 57.88 11.14
CA ALA A 106 -23.35 59.21 10.87
C ALA A 106 -24.43 60.24 10.47
N ASN A 107 -25.56 59.80 9.90
CA ASN A 107 -26.61 60.68 9.35
C ASN A 107 -28.01 60.45 9.93
N ASP A 108 -28.17 59.55 10.91
CA ASP A 108 -29.48 59.11 11.41
C ASP A 108 -29.59 59.29 12.93
N ASN A 109 -30.37 60.29 13.36
CA ASN A 109 -30.59 60.61 14.78
C ASN A 109 -31.76 59.83 15.40
N ASP A 110 -32.43 58.96 14.63
CA ASP A 110 -33.51 58.11 15.15
C ASP A 110 -32.99 57.13 16.21
N LYS A 111 -33.60 57.20 17.39
CA LYS A 111 -33.29 56.32 18.53
C LYS A 111 -33.82 54.90 18.31
N ILE A 112 -34.96 54.75 17.62
CA ILE A 112 -35.59 53.45 17.35
C ILE A 112 -34.73 52.66 16.35
N GLY A 113 -34.35 53.28 15.24
CA GLY A 113 -33.43 52.70 14.26
C GLY A 113 -32.08 52.29 14.84
N ARG A 114 -31.50 53.10 15.75
CA ARG A 114 -30.26 52.73 16.46
C ARG A 114 -30.41 51.51 17.35
N LYS A 115 -31.48 51.44 18.15
CA LYS A 115 -31.75 50.29 19.04
C LYS A 115 -31.92 48.99 18.24
N PHE A 116 -32.73 49.02 17.18
CA PHE A 116 -32.95 47.87 16.31
C PHE A 116 -31.64 47.34 15.68
N ARG A 117 -30.75 48.24 15.23
CA ARG A 117 -29.43 47.87 14.69
C ARG A 117 -28.54 47.19 15.73
N SER A 118 -28.52 47.72 16.96
CA SER A 118 -27.75 47.13 18.07
C SER A 118 -28.24 45.72 18.40
N GLU A 119 -29.55 45.53 18.53
CA GLU A 119 -30.15 44.22 18.79
C GLU A 119 -29.88 43.22 17.64
N ALA A 120 -29.92 43.69 16.39
CA ALA A 120 -29.58 42.86 15.23
C ALA A 120 -28.10 42.42 15.24
N SER A 121 -27.18 43.33 15.56
CA SER A 121 -25.74 43.03 15.70
C SER A 121 -25.47 42.06 16.86
N GLU A 122 -26.14 42.22 17.99
CA GLU A 122 -26.01 41.33 19.15
C GLU A 122 -26.50 39.91 18.84
N LYS A 123 -27.65 39.77 18.15
CA LYS A 123 -28.16 38.48 17.67
C LYS A 123 -27.19 37.79 16.70
N GLN A 124 -26.55 38.56 15.82
CA GLN A 124 -25.53 38.02 14.89
C GLN A 124 -24.29 37.55 15.65
N ALA A 125 -23.80 38.33 16.62
CA ALA A 125 -22.66 37.95 17.45
C ALA A 125 -22.95 36.71 18.30
N ALA A 126 -24.16 36.56 18.83
CA ALA A 126 -24.59 35.37 19.57
C ALA A 126 -24.55 34.11 18.70
N LYS A 127 -25.05 34.18 17.46
CA LYS A 127 -24.97 33.08 16.48
C LYS A 127 -23.53 32.72 16.12
N ALA A 128 -22.65 33.70 15.95
CA ALA A 128 -21.23 33.46 15.68
C ALA A 128 -20.54 32.74 16.85
N ARG A 129 -20.78 33.18 18.09
CA ARG A 129 -20.27 32.52 19.30
C ARG A 129 -20.79 31.09 19.44
N GLN A 130 -22.05 30.85 19.08
CA GLN A 130 -22.62 29.51 19.09
C GLN A 130 -21.91 28.59 18.10
N THR A 131 -21.69 29.03 16.85
CA THR A 131 -20.95 28.26 15.85
C THR A 131 -19.51 27.97 16.30
N GLN A 132 -18.84 28.97 16.88
CA GLN A 132 -17.48 28.81 17.39
C GLN A 132 -17.41 27.75 18.50
N ARG A 133 -18.35 27.76 19.45
CA ARG A 133 -18.45 26.73 20.50
C ARG A 133 -18.75 25.34 19.95
N MET A 134 -19.53 25.23 18.86
CA MET A 134 -19.78 23.94 18.21
C MET A 134 -18.50 23.36 17.60
N ILE A 135 -17.63 24.20 17.03
CA ILE A 135 -16.32 23.77 16.50
C ILE A 135 -15.42 23.30 17.66
N GLU A 136 -15.37 24.04 18.76
CA GLU A 136 -14.53 23.71 19.93
C GLU A 136 -14.96 22.42 20.64
N ARG A 137 -16.24 22.09 20.59
CA ARG A 137 -16.81 20.86 21.17
C ARG A 137 -16.85 19.69 20.20
N LEU A 138 -16.41 19.87 18.96
CA LEU A 138 -16.40 18.78 18.00
C LEU A 138 -15.29 17.80 18.39
N ASP A 139 -15.67 16.56 18.70
CA ASP A 139 -14.71 15.51 19.02
C ASP A 139 -13.76 15.28 17.85
N VAL A 140 -12.46 15.31 18.14
CA VAL A 140 -11.43 15.16 17.12
C VAL A 140 -11.32 13.70 16.74
N VAL A 141 -11.62 13.39 15.48
CA VAL A 141 -11.35 12.08 14.89
C VAL A 141 -10.00 12.13 14.18
N ASP A 142 -9.13 11.19 14.50
CA ASP A 142 -7.83 11.06 13.85
C ASP A 142 -7.99 10.61 12.40
N SER A 143 -7.22 11.22 11.50
CA SER A 143 -7.19 10.82 10.10
C SER A 143 -6.64 9.39 10.00
N PRO A 144 -7.34 8.45 9.34
CA PRO A 144 -6.78 7.13 9.10
C PRO A 144 -5.48 7.30 8.30
N ARG A 145 -4.44 6.56 8.70
CA ARG A 145 -3.16 6.62 8.01
C ARG A 145 -3.33 6.08 6.60
N LYS A 146 -2.75 6.79 5.63
CA LYS A 146 -2.55 6.21 4.30
C LYS A 146 -1.48 5.14 4.45
N GLU A 147 -1.83 3.90 4.08
CA GLU A 147 -0.83 2.85 3.99
C GLU A 147 0.28 3.30 3.04
N TRP A 148 1.51 2.88 3.34
CA TRP A 148 2.61 3.09 2.41
C TRP A 148 2.26 2.36 1.11
N GLU A 149 2.01 3.11 0.05
CA GLU A 149 1.89 2.53 -1.28
C GLU A 149 3.31 2.36 -1.83
N LEU A 150 3.71 1.12 -2.10
CA LEU A 150 4.95 0.87 -2.82
C LEU A 150 4.82 1.42 -4.25
N ARG A 151 5.27 2.65 -4.46
CA ARG A 151 5.37 3.27 -5.78
C ARG A 151 6.73 2.94 -6.38
N MET A 152 6.86 1.71 -6.87
CA MET A 152 7.99 1.32 -7.71
C MET A 152 7.55 1.27 -9.16
N GLU A 153 8.29 1.99 -10.00
CA GLU A 153 8.21 1.85 -11.45
C GLU A 153 9.46 1.09 -11.91
N ILE A 154 9.25 -0.02 -12.63
CA ILE A 154 10.34 -0.69 -13.33
C ILE A 154 10.44 -0.02 -14.69
N ALA A 155 11.56 0.65 -14.95
CA ALA A 155 11.80 1.34 -16.22
C ALA A 155 11.61 0.37 -17.40
N THR A 156 10.90 0.82 -18.44
CA THR A 156 10.73 0.02 -19.65
C THR A 156 11.98 0.10 -20.51
N ALA A 157 12.50 -1.06 -20.92
CA ALA A 157 13.56 -1.11 -21.91
C ALA A 157 13.01 -0.74 -23.31
N PRO A 158 13.83 -0.13 -24.19
CA PRO A 158 13.51 -0.03 -25.61
C PRO A 158 13.20 -1.41 -26.21
N ARG A 159 12.45 -1.43 -27.33
CA ARG A 159 12.11 -2.68 -28.02
C ARG A 159 13.37 -3.45 -28.40
N SER A 160 13.45 -4.71 -27.95
CA SER A 160 14.42 -5.68 -28.43
C SER A 160 13.99 -6.27 -29.78
N GLY A 161 14.88 -7.04 -30.41
CA GLY A 161 14.50 -7.93 -31.50
C GLY A 161 13.39 -8.92 -31.09
N ALA A 162 12.73 -9.53 -32.09
CA ALA A 162 11.63 -10.48 -31.87
C ALA A 162 12.07 -11.72 -31.08
N VAL A 163 13.32 -12.14 -31.24
CA VAL A 163 13.94 -13.22 -30.46
C VAL A 163 14.85 -12.60 -29.39
N VAL A 164 14.65 -12.97 -28.13
CA VAL A 164 15.39 -12.45 -26.97
C VAL A 164 16.56 -13.35 -26.60
N ALA A 165 16.35 -14.66 -26.54
CA ALA A 165 17.41 -15.62 -26.22
C ALA A 165 17.11 -16.98 -26.88
N THR A 166 18.15 -17.75 -27.17
CA THR A 166 18.02 -19.10 -27.74
C THR A 166 19.07 -20.04 -27.16
N LEU A 167 18.64 -21.23 -26.78
CA LEU A 167 19.46 -22.41 -26.54
C LEU A 167 19.11 -23.46 -27.60
N ARG A 168 20.11 -24.08 -28.23
CA ARG A 168 19.94 -25.19 -29.18
C ARG A 168 20.82 -26.33 -28.76
N ASP A 169 20.20 -27.42 -28.35
CA ASP A 169 20.83 -28.65 -27.85
C ASP A 169 21.93 -28.36 -26.82
N ALA A 170 21.68 -27.34 -25.99
CA ALA A 170 22.66 -26.79 -25.08
C ALA A 170 22.86 -27.73 -23.88
N GLU A 171 24.10 -28.05 -23.57
CA GLU A 171 24.49 -28.73 -22.34
C GLU A 171 25.40 -27.84 -21.49
N VAL A 172 25.22 -27.87 -20.17
CA VAL A 172 26.12 -27.23 -19.20
C VAL A 172 26.50 -28.24 -18.12
N ARG A 173 27.79 -28.42 -17.88
CA ARG A 173 28.38 -29.33 -16.90
C ARG A 173 28.98 -28.53 -15.75
N ARG A 174 28.66 -28.92 -14.51
CA ARG A 174 29.19 -28.34 -13.27
C ARG A 174 29.54 -29.45 -12.29
N GLY A 175 30.79 -29.89 -12.32
CA GLY A 175 31.20 -31.09 -11.59
C GLY A 175 30.40 -32.29 -12.08
N ASP A 176 29.75 -33.01 -11.17
CA ASP A 176 28.93 -34.18 -11.49
C ASP A 176 27.53 -33.83 -12.04
N PHE A 177 27.14 -32.55 -11.99
CA PHE A 177 25.84 -32.10 -12.47
C PHE A 177 25.88 -31.74 -13.97
N VAL A 178 24.89 -32.23 -14.72
CA VAL A 178 24.69 -31.89 -16.15
C VAL A 178 23.28 -31.35 -16.35
N LEU A 179 23.19 -30.14 -16.91
CA LEU A 179 21.96 -29.55 -17.42
C LEU A 179 21.92 -29.71 -18.95
N GLY A 180 20.99 -30.49 -19.48
CA GLY A 180 20.73 -30.58 -20.92
C GLY A 180 20.59 -32.01 -21.46
N PRO A 181 20.44 -32.17 -22.79
CA PRO A 181 20.36 -31.10 -23.79
C PRO A 181 19.08 -30.26 -23.66
N VAL A 182 19.20 -28.94 -23.76
CA VAL A 182 18.08 -27.99 -23.72
C VAL A 182 17.97 -27.25 -25.06
N SER A 183 16.79 -27.30 -25.67
CA SER A 183 16.41 -26.51 -26.83
C SER A 183 15.22 -25.61 -26.47
N LEU A 184 15.46 -24.30 -26.39
CA LEU A 184 14.51 -23.30 -25.91
C LEU A 184 14.74 -21.97 -26.63
N GLN A 185 13.67 -21.32 -27.09
CA GLN A 185 13.70 -19.93 -27.56
C GLN A 185 12.78 -19.09 -26.67
N VAL A 186 13.24 -17.89 -26.32
CA VAL A 186 12.44 -16.88 -25.63
C VAL A 186 12.27 -15.71 -26.58
N ASP A 187 11.02 -15.38 -26.88
CA ASP A 187 10.64 -14.30 -27.78
C ASP A 187 10.22 -13.03 -27.00
N TRP A 188 10.12 -11.93 -27.73
CA TRP A 188 9.65 -10.66 -27.16
C TRP A 188 8.22 -10.81 -26.62
N ALA A 189 8.00 -10.30 -25.42
CA ALA A 189 6.76 -10.39 -24.65
C ALA A 189 6.39 -11.77 -24.07
N ASP A 190 7.27 -12.76 -24.21
CA ASP A 190 7.10 -14.03 -23.49
C ASP A 190 7.15 -13.84 -21.97
N ARG A 191 6.32 -14.63 -21.27
CA ARG A 191 6.30 -14.74 -19.81
C ARG A 191 6.58 -16.18 -19.42
N VAL A 192 7.85 -16.49 -19.24
CA VAL A 192 8.30 -17.86 -18.98
C VAL A 192 8.56 -18.07 -17.49
N ALA A 193 7.85 -19.02 -16.89
CA ALA A 193 8.12 -19.46 -15.53
C ALA A 193 9.10 -20.65 -15.55
N VAL A 194 10.23 -20.52 -14.84
CA VAL A 194 11.18 -21.63 -14.64
C VAL A 194 10.93 -22.24 -13.27
N THR A 195 10.45 -23.48 -13.24
CA THR A 195 10.14 -24.21 -12.00
C THR A 195 11.02 -25.45 -11.85
N GLY A 196 11.07 -26.00 -10.64
CA GLY A 196 11.86 -27.20 -10.33
C GLY A 196 12.40 -27.15 -8.91
N ALA A 197 12.87 -28.30 -8.40
CA ALA A 197 13.45 -28.40 -7.06
C ALA A 197 14.70 -27.52 -6.90
N ASN A 198 15.08 -27.25 -5.65
CA ASN A 198 16.40 -26.68 -5.38
C ASN A 198 17.50 -27.63 -5.90
N GLY A 199 18.45 -27.09 -6.67
CA GLY A 199 19.48 -27.89 -7.35
C GLY A 199 19.10 -28.43 -8.73
N ALA A 200 17.86 -28.26 -9.21
CA ALA A 200 17.43 -28.73 -10.54
C ALA A 200 18.09 -27.97 -11.73
N GLY A 201 19.03 -27.07 -11.49
CA GLY A 201 19.74 -26.33 -12.55
C GLY A 201 19.11 -25.01 -12.98
N LYS A 202 18.09 -24.48 -12.28
CA LYS A 202 17.40 -23.22 -12.65
C LYS A 202 18.35 -22.03 -12.86
N SER A 203 19.25 -21.78 -11.91
CA SER A 203 20.25 -20.70 -12.01
C SER A 203 21.27 -20.96 -13.13
N THR A 204 21.58 -22.23 -13.40
CA THR A 204 22.44 -22.64 -14.52
C THR A 204 21.76 -22.38 -15.86
N LEU A 205 20.47 -22.70 -15.99
CA LEU A 205 19.67 -22.43 -17.19
C LEU A 205 19.57 -20.93 -17.47
N LEU A 206 19.24 -20.13 -16.44
CA LEU A 206 19.22 -18.67 -16.58
C LEU A 206 20.60 -18.11 -16.93
N GLY A 207 21.66 -18.62 -16.30
CA GLY A 207 23.02 -18.24 -16.62
C GLY A 207 23.40 -18.52 -18.08
N ALA A 208 22.98 -19.67 -18.62
CA ALA A 208 23.21 -20.04 -20.01
C ALA A 208 22.41 -19.15 -20.98
N LEU A 209 21.12 -18.91 -20.71
CA LEU A 209 20.27 -18.02 -21.51
C LEU A 209 20.81 -16.59 -21.59
N LEU A 210 21.36 -16.09 -20.48
CA LEU A 210 21.94 -14.74 -20.39
C LEU A 210 23.38 -14.66 -20.88
N GLY A 211 23.95 -15.76 -21.39
CA GLY A 211 25.33 -15.82 -21.88
C GLY A 211 26.41 -15.70 -20.80
N ARG A 212 26.05 -15.83 -19.52
CA ARG A 212 26.98 -15.72 -18.37
C ARG A 212 27.62 -17.05 -18.00
N VAL A 213 26.97 -18.14 -18.37
CA VAL A 213 27.48 -19.50 -18.19
C VAL A 213 27.71 -20.08 -19.58
N PRO A 214 28.95 -20.44 -19.94
CA PRO A 214 29.20 -21.06 -21.23
C PRO A 214 28.52 -22.43 -21.29
N VAL A 215 28.08 -22.81 -22.48
CA VAL A 215 27.60 -24.15 -22.78
C VAL A 215 28.79 -25.04 -23.17
N ASP A 216 28.79 -26.28 -22.68
CA ASP A 216 29.81 -27.29 -22.99
C ASP A 216 29.50 -28.03 -24.30
N ALA A 217 28.22 -28.09 -24.68
CA ALA A 217 27.76 -28.59 -25.98
C ALA A 217 26.56 -27.77 -26.47
N GLY A 218 26.28 -27.81 -27.77
CA GLY A 218 25.20 -27.06 -28.40
C GLY A 218 25.53 -25.58 -28.61
N GLN A 219 24.49 -24.74 -28.67
CA GLN A 219 24.62 -23.31 -28.92
C GLN A 219 23.75 -22.49 -27.95
N ALA A 220 24.26 -21.33 -27.55
CA ALA A 220 23.53 -20.31 -26.82
C ALA A 220 23.70 -18.95 -27.51
N SER A 221 22.62 -18.20 -27.69
CA SER A 221 22.66 -16.85 -28.27
C SER A 221 21.67 -15.91 -27.60
N LEU A 222 22.07 -14.64 -27.50
CA LEU A 222 21.22 -13.54 -27.05
C LEU A 222 20.84 -12.67 -28.25
N GLY A 223 19.60 -12.20 -28.32
CA GLY A 223 19.11 -11.31 -29.36
C GLY A 223 19.86 -9.98 -29.40
N SER A 224 19.94 -9.38 -30.59
CA SER A 224 20.56 -8.07 -30.75
C SER A 224 19.76 -6.98 -30.05
N GLY A 225 20.46 -6.08 -29.35
CA GLY A 225 19.83 -4.96 -28.64
C GLY A 225 19.02 -5.37 -27.40
N VAL A 226 19.14 -6.61 -26.93
CA VAL A 226 18.52 -7.05 -25.67
C VAL A 226 19.24 -6.38 -24.50
N LEU A 227 18.48 -5.64 -23.70
CA LEU A 227 18.91 -5.10 -22.42
C LEU A 227 18.36 -5.98 -21.31
N ILE A 228 19.26 -6.50 -20.47
CA ILE A 228 18.91 -7.44 -19.40
C ILE A 228 18.69 -6.64 -18.11
N GLY A 229 17.48 -6.72 -17.55
CA GLY A 229 17.19 -6.37 -16.17
C GLY A 229 17.07 -7.62 -15.31
N GLU A 230 17.72 -7.65 -14.15
CA GLU A 230 17.70 -8.80 -13.24
C GLU A 230 17.39 -8.36 -11.82
N VAL A 231 16.58 -9.16 -11.14
CA VAL A 231 16.32 -9.05 -9.71
C VAL A 231 16.71 -10.38 -9.09
N ASP A 232 17.83 -10.40 -8.38
CA ASP A 232 18.36 -11.61 -7.74
C ASP A 232 17.75 -11.83 -6.35
N GLN A 233 17.72 -13.10 -5.93
CA GLN A 233 17.28 -13.56 -4.61
C GLN A 233 18.33 -13.30 -3.51
N ALA A 234 19.55 -12.88 -3.88
CA ALA A 234 20.62 -12.60 -2.92
C ALA A 234 20.29 -11.38 -2.04
N ARG A 235 19.92 -11.62 -0.78
CA ARG A 235 19.96 -10.63 0.30
C ARG A 235 21.42 -10.29 0.67
N LYS A 236 22.17 -9.64 -0.21
CA LYS A 236 23.42 -8.99 0.21
C LYS A 236 23.07 -7.65 0.86
N LEU A 237 22.88 -7.75 2.18
CA LEU A 237 23.12 -6.73 3.22
C LEU A 237 22.89 -5.27 2.79
N PHE A 238 21.68 -4.77 3.03
CA PHE A 238 21.51 -3.37 3.44
C PHE A 238 22.15 -3.23 4.83
N HIS A 239 23.45 -2.96 4.87
CA HIS A 239 24.06 -2.32 6.03
C HIS A 239 23.62 -0.86 6.00
N GLY A 240 22.95 -0.43 7.08
CA GLY A 240 22.65 0.98 7.32
C GLY A 240 23.90 1.80 7.56
#